data_AF-A0A958PYI9-F1
#
_entry.id   AF-A0A958PYI9-F1
#
_cell.length_a   1.000
_cell.length_b   1.000
_cell.length_c   1.000
_cell.angle_alpha   90.00
_cell.angle_beta   90.00
_cell.angle_gamma   90.00
#
_symmetry.space_group_name_H-M   'P 1'
#
loop_
_entity.id
_entity.type
_entity.pdbx_description
1 polymer ?
#
loop_
_entity_poly.entity_id
_entity_poly.type
_entity_poly.pdbx_seq_one_letter_code
_entity_poly.pdbx_strand_id
1 'polypeptide(L)' 'MFDVELPQRVALVFGSEGKGMRRLTKKHCDMVVHLPIVGSVESLNVSQAAAIVLYEVLRRATSA' A
#
# COMPACT_ATOMS: atom_id res chain seq x y z
N MET A 1 7.00 -0.01 2.59
CA MET A 1 6.58 0.48 1.26
C MET A 1 7.75 1.15 0.55
N PHE A 2 8.38 2.15 1.18
CA PHE A 2 9.38 3.00 0.51
C PHE A 2 10.66 2.24 0.08
N ASP A 3 11.07 1.20 0.80
CA ASP A 3 12.30 0.45 0.49
C ASP A 3 12.05 -0.84 -0.31
N VAL A 4 10.85 -1.01 -0.86
CA VAL A 4 10.47 -2.22 -1.61
C VAL A 4 10.68 -1.99 -3.10
N GLU A 5 11.21 -2.94 -3.84
CA GLU A 5 11.22 -2.88 -5.31
C GLU A 5 9.82 -3.21 -5.86
N LEU A 6 9.31 -2.37 -6.75
CA LEU A 6 8.00 -2.56 -7.39
C LEU A 6 8.16 -2.96 -8.85
N PRO A 7 7.37 -3.93 -9.34
CA PRO A 7 7.37 -4.26 -10.76
C PRO A 7 6.82 -3.10 -11.60
N GLN A 8 7.12 -3.09 -12.90
CA GLN A 8 6.68 -2.03 -13.82
C GLN A 8 5.14 -1.92 -13.90
N ARG A 9 4.42 -3.04 -13.72
CA ARG A 9 2.96 -3.10 -13.70
C ARG A 9 2.52 -3.61 -12.33
N VAL A 10 1.73 -2.82 -11.63
CA VAL A 10 1.25 -3.13 -10.26
C VAL A 10 -0.27 -2.98 -10.20
N ALA A 11 -0.93 -3.97 -9.61
CA ALA A 11 -2.28 -3.84 -9.11
C ALA A 11 -2.22 -3.54 -7.60
N LEU A 12 -2.82 -2.42 -7.19
CA LEU A 12 -2.89 -2.04 -5.78
C LEU A 12 -4.16 -2.58 -5.14
N VAL A 13 -4.02 -3.28 -4.02
CA VAL A 13 -5.16 -3.85 -3.26
C VAL A 13 -5.16 -3.26 -1.87
N PHE A 14 -6.26 -2.61 -1.49
CA PHE A 14 -6.45 -2.01 -0.17
C PHE A 14 -7.47 -2.81 0.64
N GLY A 15 -7.28 -2.83 1.96
CA GLY A 15 -8.25 -3.42 2.88
C GLY A 15 -9.51 -2.56 3.02
N SER A 16 -10.59 -3.15 3.54
CA SER A 16 -11.77 -2.39 3.93
C SER A 16 -11.54 -1.65 5.24
N GLU A 17 -12.26 -0.55 5.47
CA GLU A 17 -12.28 0.12 6.77
C GLU A 17 -12.69 -0.85 7.90
N GLY A 18 -12.14 -0.64 9.09
CA GLY A 18 -12.33 -1.50 10.26
C GLY A 18 -11.50 -2.78 10.20
N LYS A 19 -12.00 -3.84 9.53
CA LYS A 19 -11.36 -5.18 9.56
C LYS A 19 -10.10 -5.30 8.70
N GLY A 20 -9.75 -4.27 7.93
CA GLY A 20 -8.61 -4.29 7.04
C GLY A 20 -8.75 -5.32 5.91
N MET A 21 -7.64 -5.91 5.49
CA MET A 21 -7.61 -6.87 4.39
C MET A 21 -7.97 -8.29 4.86
N ARG A 22 -8.90 -8.94 4.16
CA ARG A 22 -9.26 -10.34 4.46
C ARG A 22 -8.07 -11.27 4.21
N ARG A 23 -7.94 -12.30 5.04
CA ARG A 23 -6.85 -13.30 4.97
C ARG A 23 -6.68 -13.91 3.57
N LEU A 24 -7.78 -14.28 2.91
CA LEU A 24 -7.72 -14.84 1.56
C LEU A 24 -7.24 -13.81 0.55
N THR A 25 -7.73 -12.57 0.59
CA THR A 25 -7.24 -11.48 -0.27
C THR A 25 -5.73 -11.30 -0.11
N LYS A 26 -5.24 -11.24 1.13
CA LYS A 26 -3.80 -11.14 1.43
C LYS A 26 -2.98 -12.30 0.86
N LYS A 27 -3.54 -13.52 0.82
CA LYS A 27 -2.88 -14.70 0.23
C LYS A 27 -2.80 -14.68 -1.30
N HIS A 28 -3.67 -13.94 -1.98
CA HIS A 28 -3.66 -13.82 -3.44
C HIS A 28 -2.78 -12.66 -3.92
N CYS A 29 -2.33 -11.79 -3.02
CA CYS A 29 -1.38 -10.73 -3.35
C CYS A 29 0.03 -11.32 -3.46
N ASP A 30 0.75 -10.98 -4.53
CA ASP A 30 2.16 -11.38 -4.71
C ASP A 30 3.06 -10.82 -3.61
N MET A 31 2.74 -9.62 -3.14
CA MET A 31 3.48 -8.90 -2.11
C MET A 31 2.51 -8.17 -1.17
N VAL A 32 2.93 -8.03 0.09
CA VAL A 32 2.20 -7.22 1.09
C VAL A 32 3.16 -6.21 1.67
N VAL A 33 2.80 -4.94 1.55
CA VAL A 33 3.61 -3.81 2.02
C VAL A 33 2.85 -3.01 3.05
N HIS A 34 3.61 -2.37 3.95
CA HIS A 34 3.07 -1.46 4.95
C HIS A 34 3.64 -0.06 4.73
N LEU A 35 2.80 0.96 4.91
CA LEU A 35 3.27 2.33 5.08
C LEU A 35 3.82 2.45 6.51
N PRO A 36 5.05 2.94 6.70
CA PRO A 36 5.56 3.22 8.03
C PRO A 36 4.71 4.34 8.65
N ILE A 37 4.16 4.07 9.82
CA ILE A 37 3.36 5.00 10.62
C ILE A 37 4.12 5.22 11.93
N VAL A 38 4.23 6.46 12.36
CA VAL A 38 4.86 6.84 13.63
C VAL A 38 3.81 7.50 14.51
N GLY A 39 3.86 7.22 15.82
CA GLY A 39 2.94 7.79 16.80
C GLY A 39 1.90 6.78 17.29
N SER A 40 0.80 7.30 17.85
CA SER A 40 -0.20 6.52 18.57
C SER A 40 -1.35 5.99 17.72
N VAL A 41 -1.39 6.31 16.42
CA VAL A 41 -2.44 5.83 15.52
C VAL A 41 -2.04 4.49 14.89
N GLU A 42 -2.94 3.52 14.94
CA GLU A 42 -2.67 2.17 14.44
C GLU A 42 -2.73 2.08 12.91
N SER A 43 -3.49 2.97 12.25
CA SER A 43 -3.67 2.97 10.80
C SER A 43 -4.08 4.34 10.27
N LEU A 44 -3.79 4.57 8.99
CA LEU A 44 -4.34 5.69 8.23
C LEU A 44 -5.73 5.35 7.68
N ASN A 45 -6.51 6.38 7.35
CA ASN A 45 -7.70 6.19 6.54
C ASN A 45 -7.32 5.57 5.17
N VAL A 46 -8.18 4.70 4.62
CA VAL A 46 -7.90 3.99 3.38
C VAL A 46 -7.64 4.94 2.20
N SER A 47 -8.33 6.08 2.12
CA SER A 47 -8.13 7.08 1.07
C SER A 47 -6.78 7.78 1.18
N GLN A 48 -6.32 8.07 2.40
CA GLN A 48 -5.02 8.68 2.66
C GLN A 48 -3.89 7.70 2.32
N ALA A 49 -4.02 6.45 2.76
CA ALA A 49 -3.07 5.40 2.40
C ALA A 49 -2.99 5.21 0.87
N ALA A 50 -4.13 5.20 0.18
CA ALA A 50 -4.19 5.09 -1.27
C ALA A 50 -3.52 6.27 -1.97
N ALA A 51 -3.78 7.51 -1.52
CA ALA A 51 -3.16 8.70 -2.09
C ALA A 51 -1.62 8.66 -2.00
N ILE A 52 -1.07 8.29 -0.83
CA ILE A 52 0.37 8.18 -0.61
C ILE A 52 0.98 7.09 -1.51
N VAL A 53 0.36 5.91 -1.57
CA VAL A 53 0.87 4.77 -2.36
C VAL A 53 0.82 5.08 -3.85
N LEU A 54 -0.28 5.67 -4.34
CA LEU A 54 -0.41 6.07 -5.75
C LEU A 54 0.64 7.11 -6.14
N TYR A 55 0.87 8.11 -5.29
CA TYR A 55 1.90 9.11 -5.52
C TYR A 55 3.29 8.46 -5.60
N GLU A 56 3.61 7.54 -4.70
CA GLU A 56 4.89 6.84 -4.69
C GLU A 56 5.11 5.98 -5.93
N VAL A 57 4.07 5.27 -6.39
CA VAL A 57 4.10 4.50 -7.65
C VAL A 57 4.37 5.44 -8.83
N LEU A 58 3.67 6.57 -8.90
CA LEU A 58 3.87 7.56 -9.98
C LEU A 58 5.29 8.15 -9.94
N ARG A 59 5.77 8.56 -8.77
CA ARG A 59 7.10 9.14 -8.58
C ARG A 59 8.19 8.20 -9.08
N ARG A 60 8.07 6.89 -8.85
CA ARG A 60 9.02 5.88 -9.35
C ARG A 60 8.91 5.67 -10.84
N ALA A 61 7.69 5.65 -11.38
CA ALA A 61 7.46 5.52 -12.81
C ALA A 61 8.08 6.69 -13.61
N THR A 62 8.18 7.87 -13.01
CA THR A 62 8.78 9.07 -13.65
C THR A 62 10.26 9.28 -13.34
N SER A 63 10.84 8.57 -12.37
CA SER A 63 12.25 8.73 -11.98
C SER A 63 13.17 7.66 -12.59
N ALA A 64 12.65 6.85 -13.51
CA ALA A 64 13.37 5.79 -14.22
C ALA A 64 13.76 6.22 -15.64
#